data_AF-A0A0D8J8I9-F1
#
_entry.id   AF-A0A0D8J8I9-F1
#
_cell.length_a   1.000
_cell.length_b   1.000
_cell.length_c   1.000
_cell.angle_alpha   90.00
_cell.angle_beta   90.00
_cell.angle_gamma   90.00
#
_symmetry.space_group_name_H-M   'P 1'
#
loop_
_entity.id
_entity.type
_entity.pdbx_description
1 polymer ?
#
loop_
_entity_poly.entity_id
_entity_poly.type
_entity_poly.pdbx_seq_one_letter_code
_entity_poly.pdbx_strand_id
1 'polypeptide(L)'
;MKLKSGIILIATLFSACLAFAQSEVDFQPKALEKTLQKSGIETLSGVQEMKITDPTCDEINGKYFLVTENNENAYRYIYIGRVNSCRAGGCSVVHESLTTLDSEYFDYYILFDENKTVQAVKVYNYQATHGHEITAKGWLKQFIGFNGSGSLKVDKNIDAISGATISVYAITADVENKTALLKNLQL
;
A
#
# COMPACT_ATOMS: atom_id res chain seq x y z
N MET A 1 -43.23 10.96 -51.81
CA MET A 1 -41.97 11.03 -52.57
C MET A 1 -41.21 12.29 -52.15
N LYS A 2 -39.93 12.16 -51.84
CA LYS A 2 -38.88 13.17 -51.52
C LYS A 2 -38.60 13.51 -50.04
N LEU A 3 -37.46 12.96 -49.64
CA LEU A 3 -36.60 13.10 -48.47
C LEU A 3 -35.78 14.42 -48.51
N LYS A 4 -35.42 14.98 -47.33
CA LYS A 4 -34.28 15.87 -46.97
C LYS A 4 -34.64 16.54 -45.63
N SER A 5 -33.84 16.72 -44.57
CA SER A 5 -32.47 16.46 -44.12
C SER A 5 -32.59 16.53 -42.58
N GLY A 6 -31.92 15.78 -41.71
CA GLY A 6 -30.53 15.33 -41.76
C GLY A 6 -29.60 16.27 -40.96
N ILE A 7 -29.83 16.47 -39.65
CA ILE A 7 -28.80 16.84 -38.65
C ILE A 7 -29.22 16.23 -37.30
N ILE A 8 -28.67 15.07 -36.95
CA ILE A 8 -28.65 14.58 -35.57
C ILE A 8 -27.33 15.07 -34.99
N LEU A 9 -27.39 16.10 -34.15
CA LEU A 9 -26.24 16.58 -33.39
C LEU A 9 -25.98 15.56 -32.28
N ILE A 10 -25.13 14.55 -32.56
CA ILE A 10 -24.61 13.67 -31.53
C ILE A 10 -23.62 14.50 -30.72
N ALA A 11 -24.09 15.06 -29.61
CA ALA A 11 -23.23 15.61 -28.58
C ALA A 11 -22.49 14.44 -27.92
N THR A 12 -21.37 14.01 -28.51
CA THR A 12 -20.39 13.19 -27.82
C THR A 12 -19.82 14.04 -26.69
N LEU A 13 -20.41 13.93 -25.50
CA LEU A 13 -19.75 14.33 -24.26
C LEU A 13 -18.48 13.50 -24.17
N PHE A 14 -17.38 14.11 -24.59
CA PHE A 14 -16.03 13.68 -24.25
C PHE A 14 -15.95 13.80 -22.73
N SER A 15 -16.22 12.69 -22.03
CA SER A 15 -16.09 12.62 -20.59
C SER A 15 -14.59 12.81 -20.31
N ALA A 16 -14.22 14.04 -19.97
CA ALA A 16 -12.89 14.36 -19.52
C ALA A 16 -12.63 13.50 -18.28
N CYS A 17 -11.77 12.49 -18.42
CA CYS A 17 -11.15 11.83 -17.28
C CYS A 17 -10.37 12.91 -16.53
N LEU A 18 -11.03 13.52 -15.54
CA LEU A 18 -10.34 14.25 -14.49
C LEU A 18 -9.46 13.21 -13.79
N ALA A 19 -8.16 13.28 -14.06
CA ALA A 19 -7.16 12.61 -13.25
C ALA A 19 -7.18 13.29 -11.88
N PHE A 20 -8.10 12.84 -11.01
CA PHE A 20 -8.07 13.23 -9.61
C PHE A 20 -6.77 12.68 -9.03
N ALA A 21 -5.86 13.58 -8.65
CA ALA A 21 -4.73 13.23 -7.84
C ALA A 21 -5.26 12.56 -6.57
N GLN A 22 -4.97 11.28 -6.39
CA GLN A 22 -5.47 10.50 -5.27
C GLN A 22 -4.68 10.90 -4.02
N SER A 23 -5.19 11.88 -3.27
CA SER A 23 -4.54 12.38 -2.05
C SER A 23 -4.60 11.36 -0.92
N GLU A 24 -5.63 10.53 -0.88
CA GLU A 24 -5.87 9.54 0.17
C GLU A 24 -5.35 8.14 -0.18
N VAL A 25 -5.04 7.33 0.83
CA VAL A 25 -4.62 5.94 0.64
C VAL A 25 -5.80 5.11 0.11
N ASP A 26 -5.58 4.39 -1.00
CA ASP A 26 -6.55 3.41 -1.49
C ASP A 26 -6.54 2.18 -0.59
N PHE A 27 -7.56 1.99 0.25
CA PHE A 27 -7.68 0.80 1.10
C PHE A 27 -8.32 -0.40 0.39
N GLN A 28 -8.71 -0.28 -0.88
CA GLN A 28 -9.28 -1.37 -1.69
C GLN A 28 -8.62 -1.46 -3.07
N PRO A 29 -7.28 -1.52 -3.14
CA PRO A 29 -6.60 -1.47 -4.43
C PRO A 29 -6.89 -2.72 -5.25
N LYS A 30 -7.16 -2.57 -6.55
CA LYS A 30 -7.37 -3.70 -7.49
C LYS A 30 -6.25 -4.74 -7.46
N ALA A 31 -5.04 -4.32 -7.10
CA ALA A 31 -3.89 -5.19 -6.94
C ALA A 31 -4.06 -6.20 -5.78
N LEU A 32 -4.68 -5.77 -4.69
CA LEU A 32 -5.03 -6.61 -3.55
C LEU A 32 -6.18 -7.54 -3.90
N GLU A 33 -7.26 -7.00 -4.48
CA GLU A 33 -8.43 -7.78 -4.91
C GLU A 33 -8.02 -8.99 -5.78
N LYS A 34 -7.19 -8.76 -6.81
CA LYS A 34 -6.65 -9.83 -7.66
C LYS A 34 -5.78 -10.84 -6.92
N THR A 35 -5.14 -10.44 -5.82
CA THR A 35 -4.31 -11.34 -5.00
C THR A 35 -5.19 -12.21 -4.11
N LEU A 36 -6.23 -11.62 -3.51
CA LEU A 36 -7.21 -12.34 -2.69
C LEU A 36 -8.05 -13.32 -3.53
N GLN A 37 -8.51 -12.90 -4.72
CA GLN A 37 -9.23 -13.76 -5.67
C GLN A 37 -8.43 -15.00 -6.07
N LYS A 38 -7.13 -14.83 -6.33
CA LYS A 38 -6.22 -15.96 -6.64
C LYS A 38 -6.04 -16.95 -5.49
N SER A 39 -6.44 -16.56 -4.29
CA SER A 39 -6.33 -17.39 -3.08
C SER A 39 -7.70 -17.97 -2.68
N GLY A 40 -8.73 -17.78 -3.50
CA GLY A 40 -10.09 -18.28 -3.26
C GLY A 40 -11.04 -17.29 -2.55
N ILE A 41 -10.64 -16.03 -2.35
CA ILE A 41 -11.50 -15.00 -1.73
C ILE A 41 -12.13 -14.16 -2.86
N GLU A 42 -13.34 -14.52 -3.28
CA GLU A 42 -13.99 -13.93 -4.45
C GLU A 42 -14.48 -12.49 -4.22
N THR A 43 -14.81 -12.13 -2.97
CA THR A 43 -15.32 -10.79 -2.62
C THR A 43 -14.62 -10.22 -1.38
N LEU A 44 -14.42 -8.90 -1.33
CA LEU A 44 -13.88 -8.21 -0.14
C LEU A 44 -14.82 -8.27 1.08
N SER A 45 -15.99 -8.91 0.96
CA SER A 45 -16.91 -9.21 2.05
C SER A 45 -16.25 -9.97 3.20
N GLY A 46 -15.26 -10.81 2.88
CA GLY A 46 -14.45 -11.54 3.86
C GLY A 46 -13.36 -10.69 4.53
N VAL A 47 -13.29 -9.39 4.29
CA VAL A 47 -12.25 -8.49 4.84
C VAL A 47 -12.90 -7.43 5.72
N GLN A 48 -12.57 -7.43 7.01
CA GLN A 48 -13.13 -6.50 8.01
C GLN A 48 -12.05 -5.60 8.59
N GLU A 49 -12.27 -4.28 8.58
CA GLU A 49 -11.33 -3.32 9.20
C GLU A 49 -11.24 -3.57 10.71
N MET A 50 -10.01 -3.64 11.21
CA MET A 50 -9.69 -3.78 12.63
C MET A 50 -9.53 -2.38 13.24
N LYS A 51 -10.30 -2.10 14.29
CA LYS A 51 -10.12 -0.87 15.08
C LYS A 51 -8.99 -1.08 16.09
N ILE A 52 -7.86 -0.41 15.89
CA ILE A 52 -6.76 -0.41 16.86
C ILE A 52 -7.07 0.66 17.90
N THR A 53 -7.42 0.22 19.12
CA THR A 53 -7.62 1.07 20.28
C THR A 53 -6.39 1.01 21.18
N ASP A 54 -5.23 1.41 20.66
CA ASP A 54 -4.02 1.57 21.46
C ASP A 54 -3.66 3.06 21.51
N PRO A 55 -3.76 3.71 22.69
CA PRO A 55 -3.42 5.13 22.85
C PRO A 55 -1.92 5.43 22.68
N THR A 56 -1.07 4.40 22.58
CA THR A 56 0.37 4.53 22.31
C THR A 56 0.72 4.41 20.82
N CYS A 57 -0.24 4.05 19.98
CA CYS A 57 -0.08 4.12 18.54
C CYS A 57 -0.39 5.55 18.07
N ASP A 58 0.67 6.35 17.89
CA ASP A 58 0.60 7.56 17.06
C ASP A 58 -0.05 7.22 15.71
N GLU A 59 -0.71 8.21 15.07
CA GLU A 59 -1.47 8.07 13.83
C GLU A 59 -0.81 7.09 12.84
N ILE A 60 -1.29 5.84 12.84
CA ILE A 60 -0.86 4.84 11.89
C ILE A 60 -1.30 5.36 10.53
N ASN A 61 -0.35 5.62 9.63
CA ASN A 61 -0.67 6.02 8.26
C ASN A 61 -1.13 4.80 7.44
N GLY A 62 -2.20 4.16 7.89
CA GLY A 62 -2.71 2.90 7.36
C GLY A 62 -3.71 2.22 8.28
N LYS A 63 -4.21 1.07 7.84
CA LYS A 63 -5.26 0.29 8.49
C LYS A 63 -4.92 -1.19 8.48
N TYR A 64 -5.41 -1.89 9.49
CA TYR A 64 -5.38 -3.35 9.54
C TYR A 64 -6.75 -3.91 9.23
N PHE A 65 -6.77 -5.08 8.61
CA PHE A 65 -7.99 -5.80 8.28
C PHE A 65 -7.83 -7.28 8.62
N LEU A 66 -8.94 -7.90 9.01
CA LEU A 66 -9.08 -9.33 9.27
C LEU A 66 -9.73 -10.00 8.06
N VAL A 67 -9.09 -11.05 7.56
CA VAL A 67 -9.70 -11.98 6.61
C VAL A 67 -10.47 -13.03 7.40
N THR A 68 -11.80 -13.03 7.30
CA THR A 68 -12.68 -13.94 8.05
C THR A 68 -12.82 -15.29 7.34
N GLU A 69 -12.70 -15.31 6.02
CA GLU A 69 -12.85 -16.50 5.19
C GLU A 69 -11.56 -17.35 5.14
N ASN A 70 -11.73 -18.68 5.08
CA ASN A 70 -10.63 -19.58 4.80
C ASN A 70 -10.20 -19.44 3.33
N ASN A 71 -8.91 -19.56 3.07
CA ASN A 71 -8.33 -19.35 1.75
C ASN A 71 -7.08 -20.20 1.57
N GLU A 72 -6.72 -20.49 0.32
CA GLU A 72 -5.65 -21.44 -0.04
C GLU A 72 -4.28 -21.04 0.50
N ASN A 73 -4.06 -19.74 0.69
CA ASN A 73 -2.79 -19.18 1.15
C ASN A 73 -2.78 -18.86 2.66
N ALA A 74 -3.82 -19.25 3.39
CA ALA A 74 -3.97 -19.04 4.82
C ALA A 74 -3.82 -17.56 5.27
N TYR A 75 -4.14 -16.60 4.39
CA TYR A 75 -4.16 -15.19 4.76
C TYR A 75 -5.18 -14.95 5.86
N ARG A 76 -4.77 -14.28 6.93
CA ARG A 76 -5.63 -13.94 8.07
C ARG A 76 -5.65 -12.45 8.36
N TYR A 77 -4.53 -11.75 8.19
CA TYR A 77 -4.47 -10.31 8.44
C TYR A 77 -3.90 -9.58 7.22
N ILE A 78 -4.33 -8.33 7.07
CA ILE A 78 -3.85 -7.43 6.02
C ILE A 78 -3.48 -6.10 6.70
N TYR A 79 -2.31 -5.56 6.37
CA TYR A 79 -2.02 -4.14 6.60
C TYR A 79 -2.05 -3.43 5.25
N ILE A 80 -2.63 -2.23 5.19
CA ILE A 80 -2.58 -1.34 4.02
C ILE A 80 -2.21 0.04 4.53
N GLY A 81 -1.23 0.69 3.91
CA GLY A 81 -0.80 2.02 4.36
C GLY A 81 0.14 2.72 3.40
N ARG A 82 0.62 3.88 3.85
CA ARG A 82 1.48 4.79 3.12
C ARG A 82 2.77 5.07 3.88
N VAL A 83 3.87 5.02 3.14
CA VAL A 83 5.16 5.54 3.60
C VAL A 83 5.46 6.82 2.82
N ASN A 84 5.74 7.90 3.55
CA ASN A 84 6.20 9.16 2.97
C ASN A 84 7.72 9.12 2.83
N SER A 85 8.25 9.36 1.63
CA SER A 85 9.68 9.53 1.38
C SER A 85 9.99 11.02 1.19
N CYS A 86 10.96 11.56 1.95
CA CYS A 86 11.46 12.90 1.69
C CYS A 86 12.16 12.93 0.32
N ARG A 87 11.86 13.96 -0.49
CA ARG A 87 12.60 14.24 -1.72
C ARG A 87 14.09 14.43 -1.42
N ALA A 88 14.97 13.95 -2.30
CA ALA A 88 16.40 14.26 -2.23
C ALA A 88 16.60 15.79 -2.32
N GLY A 89 16.92 16.42 -1.18
CA GLY A 89 16.93 17.89 -1.03
C GLY A 89 16.72 18.37 0.42
N GLY A 90 16.22 17.51 1.31
CA GLY A 90 16.14 17.77 2.74
C GLY A 90 14.78 18.31 3.19
N CYS A 91 14.27 17.77 4.29
CA CYS A 91 13.00 18.15 4.92
C CYS A 91 13.17 19.35 5.89
N SER A 92 14.03 20.32 5.54
CA SER A 92 14.44 21.42 6.42
C SER A 92 13.71 22.75 6.19
N VAL A 93 12.75 22.81 5.26
CA VAL A 93 11.95 24.03 5.08
C VAL A 93 10.60 23.82 5.73
N VAL A 94 10.54 24.12 7.04
CA VAL A 94 9.28 24.44 7.70
C VAL A 94 8.84 25.79 7.12
N HIS A 95 8.15 25.74 5.98
CA HIS A 95 7.38 26.88 5.55
C HIS A 95 5.99 26.72 6.15
N GLU A 96 5.64 27.66 7.00
CA GLU A 96 4.31 27.86 7.58
C GLU A 96 3.34 28.21 6.44
N SER A 97 2.97 27.21 5.62
CA SER A 97 1.95 27.31 4.60
C SER A 97 1.25 25.97 4.47
N LEU A 98 0.09 25.91 5.10
CA LEU A 98 -0.90 24.84 5.03
C LEU A 98 -1.46 24.71 3.60
N THR A 99 -0.68 24.17 2.65
CA THR A 99 -1.17 23.55 1.41
C THR A 99 -0.02 22.81 0.70
N THR A 100 -0.08 21.46 0.73
CA THR A 100 0.30 20.58 -0.39
C THR A 100 1.67 20.82 -1.06
N LEU A 101 2.78 20.83 -0.31
CA LEU A 101 4.03 20.38 -0.91
C LEU A 101 3.95 18.86 -0.94
N ASP A 102 3.64 18.29 -2.11
CA ASP A 102 3.51 16.86 -2.35
C ASP A 102 4.74 16.12 -1.81
N SER A 103 4.62 15.55 -0.61
CA SER A 103 5.60 14.57 -0.16
C SER A 103 5.60 13.44 -1.17
N GLU A 104 6.77 12.97 -1.55
CA GLU A 104 6.84 11.71 -2.28
C GLU A 104 6.36 10.60 -1.35
N TYR A 105 5.69 9.59 -1.90
CA TYR A 105 5.15 8.50 -1.09
C TYR A 105 4.99 7.22 -1.90
N PHE A 106 4.75 6.12 -1.20
CA PHE A 106 4.24 4.90 -1.80
C PHE A 106 3.22 4.24 -0.89
N ASP A 107 2.21 3.65 -1.53
CA ASP A 107 1.17 2.87 -0.86
C ASP A 107 1.40 1.39 -1.11
N TYR A 108 1.25 0.62 -0.04
CA TYR A 108 1.58 -0.79 -0.05
C TYR A 108 0.67 -1.57 0.88
N TYR A 109 0.67 -2.88 0.70
CA TYR A 109 0.03 -3.79 1.64
C TYR A 109 0.96 -4.92 2.04
N ILE A 110 0.66 -5.49 3.21
CA ILE A 110 1.26 -6.70 3.74
C ILE A 110 0.14 -7.72 3.97
N LEU A 111 0.33 -8.95 3.51
CA LEU A 111 -0.52 -10.09 3.84
C LEU A 111 0.17 -10.93 4.90
N PHE A 112 -0.55 -11.30 5.94
CA PHE A 112 -0.07 -12.14 7.03
C PHE A 112 -0.91 -13.41 7.17
N ASP A 113 -0.30 -14.48 7.67
CA ASP A 113 -1.02 -15.67 8.11
C ASP A 113 -1.60 -15.53 9.53
N GLU A 114 -2.25 -16.59 10.02
CA GLU A 114 -2.79 -16.68 11.39
C GLU A 114 -1.74 -16.51 12.49
N ASN A 115 -0.48 -16.83 12.20
CA ASN A 115 0.65 -16.66 13.11
C ASN A 115 1.28 -15.27 13.00
N LYS A 116 0.63 -14.34 12.29
CA LYS A 116 1.10 -12.97 12.05
C LYS A 116 2.46 -12.92 11.34
N THR A 117 2.73 -13.93 10.51
CA THR A 117 3.94 -14.02 9.68
C THR A 117 3.65 -13.47 8.29
N VAL A 118 4.57 -12.66 7.76
CA VAL A 118 4.46 -12.05 6.43
C VAL A 118 4.44 -13.13 5.35
N GLN A 119 3.37 -13.14 4.56
CA GLN A 119 3.17 -14.03 3.42
C GLN A 119 3.37 -13.31 2.08
N ALA A 120 3.09 -12.01 2.03
CA ALA A 120 3.37 -11.19 0.85
C ALA A 120 3.48 -9.71 1.22
N VAL A 121 4.30 -8.98 0.46
CA VAL A 121 4.35 -7.52 0.44
C VAL A 121 4.17 -7.05 -0.99
N LYS A 122 3.39 -5.99 -1.20
CA LYS A 122 3.23 -5.37 -2.51
C LYS A 122 3.05 -3.87 -2.41
N VAL A 123 3.87 -3.14 -3.16
CA VAL A 123 3.65 -1.72 -3.44
C VAL A 123 2.73 -1.60 -4.65
N TYR A 124 1.57 -0.96 -4.49
CA TYR A 124 0.55 -0.84 -5.55
C TYR A 124 0.40 0.58 -6.07
N ASN A 125 0.92 1.58 -5.36
CA ASN A 125 0.99 2.96 -5.80
C ASN A 125 2.37 3.50 -5.40
N TYR A 126 3.09 4.13 -6.33
CA TYR A 126 4.42 4.70 -6.05
C TYR A 126 4.49 6.08 -6.69
N GLN A 127 4.47 7.10 -5.84
CA GLN A 127 4.41 8.53 -6.18
C GLN A 127 5.69 9.21 -5.68
N ALA A 128 6.83 8.79 -6.22
CA ALA A 128 8.14 9.39 -5.96
C ALA A 128 8.96 9.43 -7.25
N THR A 129 9.93 10.34 -7.34
CA THR A 129 10.75 10.50 -8.54
C THR A 129 11.84 9.43 -8.69
N HIS A 130 12.26 8.81 -7.59
CA HIS A 130 13.33 7.81 -7.57
C HIS A 130 12.93 6.63 -6.67
N GLY A 131 13.53 5.46 -6.92
CA GLY A 131 13.40 4.28 -6.06
C GLY A 131 12.25 3.32 -6.41
N HIS A 132 11.63 3.47 -7.59
CA HIS A 132 10.57 2.58 -8.09
C HIS A 132 10.96 1.10 -8.09
N GLU A 133 12.25 0.79 -8.05
CA GLU A 133 12.80 -0.56 -7.98
C GLU A 133 12.26 -1.36 -6.79
N ILE A 134 11.87 -0.72 -5.68
CA ILE A 134 11.26 -1.42 -4.54
C ILE A 134 9.90 -2.06 -4.88
N THR A 135 9.27 -1.68 -6.00
CA THR A 135 8.01 -2.29 -6.47
C THR A 135 8.21 -3.69 -7.06
N ALA A 136 9.46 -4.09 -7.32
CA ALA A 136 9.78 -5.36 -7.94
C ALA A 136 9.34 -6.54 -7.04
N LYS A 137 8.42 -7.37 -7.56
CA LYS A 137 7.89 -8.55 -6.85
C LYS A 137 9.01 -9.47 -6.35
N GLY A 138 10.10 -9.62 -7.12
CA GLY A 138 11.25 -10.44 -6.73
C GLY A 138 11.96 -9.90 -5.50
N TRP A 139 12.20 -8.59 -5.44
CA TRP A 139 12.86 -7.94 -4.31
C TRP A 139 11.98 -7.95 -3.05
N LEU A 140 10.67 -7.70 -3.19
CA LEU A 140 9.71 -7.72 -2.08
C LEU A 140 9.54 -9.10 -1.41
N LYS A 141 9.95 -10.20 -2.06
CA LYS A 141 9.89 -11.55 -1.45
C LYS A 141 10.81 -11.69 -0.24
N GLN A 142 11.81 -10.84 -0.08
CA GLN A 142 12.75 -10.89 1.05
C GLN A 142 12.07 -10.67 2.41
N PHE A 143 10.87 -10.06 2.42
CA PHE A 143 10.08 -9.88 3.64
C PHE A 143 9.30 -11.14 4.07
N ILE A 144 9.13 -12.12 3.18
CA ILE A 144 8.33 -13.32 3.46
C ILE A 144 8.96 -14.13 4.58
N GLY A 145 8.14 -14.58 5.53
CA GLY A 145 8.58 -15.33 6.71
C GLY A 145 8.96 -14.45 7.90
N PHE A 146 9.02 -13.12 7.75
CA PHE A 146 9.20 -12.23 8.89
C PHE A 146 7.95 -12.25 9.79
N ASN A 147 8.13 -12.50 11.07
CA ASN A 147 7.05 -12.68 12.05
C ASN A 147 7.17 -11.72 13.25
N GLY A 148 7.94 -10.63 13.07
CA GLY A 148 8.21 -9.66 14.12
C GLY A 148 9.19 -10.13 15.20
N SER A 149 9.77 -11.33 15.12
CA SER A 149 10.89 -11.71 16.00
C SER A 149 12.20 -11.17 15.44
N GLY A 150 12.82 -10.23 16.14
CA GLY A 150 14.09 -9.63 15.74
C GLY A 150 13.91 -8.35 14.90
N SER A 151 14.91 -8.05 14.08
CA SER A 151 14.97 -6.82 13.28
C SER A 151 15.36 -7.12 11.83
N LEU A 152 14.76 -6.44 10.87
CA LEU A 152 15.13 -6.40 9.47
C LEU A 152 16.18 -5.30 9.24
N LYS A 153 17.35 -5.70 8.75
CA LYS A 153 18.45 -4.78 8.43
C LYS A 153 18.74 -4.81 6.94
N VAL A 154 18.82 -3.63 6.34
CA VAL A 154 19.35 -3.46 4.99
C VAL A 154 20.81 -3.94 4.96
N ASP A 155 21.22 -4.55 3.85
CA ASP A 155 22.53 -5.21 3.65
C ASP A 155 22.78 -6.44 4.53
N LYS A 156 21.75 -6.95 5.23
CA LYS A 156 21.83 -8.20 5.99
C LYS A 156 20.65 -9.13 5.71
N ASN A 157 19.44 -8.59 5.86
CA ASN A 157 18.19 -9.30 5.64
C ASN A 157 17.52 -8.87 4.34
N ILE A 158 17.67 -7.59 3.99
CA ILE A 158 17.08 -6.97 2.81
C ILE A 158 18.20 -6.37 1.96
N ASP A 159 18.26 -6.73 0.68
CA ASP A 159 19.22 -6.21 -0.28
C ASP A 159 19.02 -4.71 -0.50
N ALA A 160 20.11 -3.94 -0.42
CA ALA A 160 20.11 -2.56 -0.87
C ALA A 160 19.84 -2.45 -2.37
N ILE A 161 19.30 -1.29 -2.79
CA ILE A 161 19.11 -0.95 -4.19
C ILE A 161 19.77 0.40 -4.45
N SER A 162 20.67 0.42 -5.44
CA SER A 162 21.32 1.64 -5.90
C SER A 162 20.28 2.65 -6.41
N GLY A 163 20.35 3.89 -5.93
CA GLY A 163 19.40 4.95 -6.32
C GLY A 163 18.03 4.88 -5.62
N ALA A 164 17.79 3.88 -4.76
CA ALA A 164 16.53 3.71 -4.02
C ALA A 164 16.72 3.64 -2.51
N THR A 165 17.86 4.12 -1.99
CA THR A 165 18.23 3.98 -0.57
C THR A 165 17.13 4.45 0.38
N ILE A 166 16.55 5.64 0.17
CA ILE A 166 15.50 6.18 1.04
C ILE A 166 14.30 5.21 1.10
N SER A 167 13.81 4.77 -0.07
CA SER A 167 12.66 3.88 -0.18
C SER A 167 12.93 2.50 0.41
N VAL A 168 14.11 1.93 0.18
CA VAL A 168 14.54 0.64 0.73
C VAL A 168 14.52 0.66 2.26
N TYR A 169 15.13 1.67 2.87
CA TYR A 169 15.16 1.78 4.33
C TYR A 169 13.76 2.06 4.90
N ALA A 170 12.98 2.92 4.25
CA ALA A 170 11.66 3.29 4.72
C ALA A 170 10.68 2.10 4.70
N ILE A 171 10.58 1.35 3.60
CA ILE A 171 9.70 0.17 3.54
C ILE A 171 10.19 -0.94 4.49
N THR A 172 11.50 -1.10 4.66
CA THR A 172 12.06 -2.10 5.57
C THR A 172 11.68 -1.80 7.02
N ALA A 173 11.86 -0.55 7.45
CA ALA A 173 11.47 -0.11 8.78
C ALA A 173 9.96 -0.21 9.00
N ASP A 174 9.15 0.14 8.00
CA ASP A 174 7.69 0.10 8.15
C ASP A 174 7.16 -1.36 8.17
N VAL A 175 7.68 -2.26 7.32
CA VAL A 175 7.33 -3.69 7.41
C VAL A 175 7.73 -4.27 8.78
N GLU A 176 8.91 -3.92 9.30
CA GLU A 176 9.32 -4.32 10.66
C GLU A 176 8.32 -3.84 11.71
N ASN A 177 8.05 -2.52 11.72
CA ASN A 177 7.18 -1.87 12.69
C ASN A 177 5.75 -2.42 12.65
N LYS A 178 5.17 -2.55 11.45
CA LYS A 178 3.78 -2.99 11.28
C LYS A 178 3.60 -4.47 11.64
N THR A 179 4.57 -5.31 11.33
CA THR A 179 4.55 -6.72 11.77
C THR A 179 4.65 -6.81 13.29
N ALA A 180 5.56 -6.05 13.91
CA ALA A 180 5.72 -6.02 15.37
C ALA A 180 4.45 -5.50 16.06
N LEU A 181 3.84 -4.45 15.51
CA LEU A 181 2.59 -3.90 16.02
C LEU A 181 1.47 -4.94 15.98
N LEU A 182 1.21 -5.56 14.81
CA LEU A 182 0.21 -6.61 14.67
C LEU A 182 0.42 -7.75 15.68
N LYS A 183 1.68 -8.11 15.95
CA LYS A 183 2.03 -9.13 16.94
C LYS A 183 1.58 -8.76 18.35
N ASN A 184 1.77 -7.50 18.73
CA ASN A 184 1.46 -6.98 20.06
C ASN A 184 -0.02 -6.67 20.26
N LEU A 185 -0.81 -6.54 19.17
CA LEU A 185 -2.26 -6.44 19.30
C LEU A 185 -2.81 -7.71 19.96
N GLN A 186 -3.40 -7.52 21.14
CA GLN A 186 -4.24 -8.52 21.79
C GLN A 186 -5.58 -8.52 21.04
N LEU A 187 -5.77 -9.53 20.20
CA LEU A 187 -6.97 -9.75 19.39
C LEU A 187 -7.82 -10.86 19.99
#